data_AF-A0A356BD45-F1
#
_entry.id   AF-A0A356BD45-F1
#
_cell.length_a   1.000
_cell.length_b   1.000
_cell.length_c   1.000
_cell.angle_alpha   90.00
_cell.angle_beta   90.00
_cell.angle_gamma   90.00
#
_symmetry.space_group_name_H-M   'P 1'
#
loop_
_entity.id
_entity.type
_entity.pdbx_description
1 polymer ?
#
loop_
_entity_poly.entity_id
_entity_poly.type
_entity_poly.pdbx_seq_one_letter_code
_entity_poly.pdbx_strand_id
1 'polypeptide(L)'
;RPHNGVDYVAPVGTPIMAAGDGRVIASAYNNLNGHYVFVQHANNIVTKYLHLSKRLVAKGDKVRQGEAIGRLGSTGRVTGAHLHYEFLVAGVHRNPRTVKLPQATPLQGQEKNLFTAQAQQILAQLQTNERVLLAKTTDTPVATAAP
;
A
#
# COMPACT_ATOMS: atom_id res chain seq x y z
N ARG A 1 -20.53 2.31 21.79
CA ARG A 1 -19.07 2.13 21.58
C ARG A 1 -18.70 2.83 20.26
N PRO A 2 -17.60 3.59 20.17
CA PRO A 2 -17.28 4.36 18.97
C PRO A 2 -17.07 3.46 17.75
N HIS A 3 -17.66 3.85 16.62
CA HIS A 3 -17.44 3.22 15.32
C HIS A 3 -16.35 4.01 14.59
N ASN A 4 -15.14 3.47 14.54
CA ASN A 4 -13.96 4.20 14.04
C ASN A 4 -13.72 4.02 12.52
N GLY A 5 -14.72 3.51 11.82
CA GLY A 5 -14.71 3.25 10.40
C GLY A 5 -16.01 3.67 9.73
N VAL A 6 -16.12 3.37 8.44
CA VAL A 6 -17.33 3.53 7.62
C VAL A 6 -17.69 2.17 7.05
N ASP A 7 -18.98 1.81 7.15
CA ASP A 7 -19.48 0.56 6.61
C ASP A 7 -20.08 0.75 5.22
N TYR A 8 -19.71 -0.13 4.30
CA TYR A 8 -20.23 -0.16 2.94
C TYR A 8 -20.88 -1.52 2.67
N VAL A 9 -22.19 -1.51 2.43
CA VAL A 9 -22.95 -2.72 2.11
C VAL A 9 -22.90 -2.97 0.61
N ALA A 10 -22.58 -4.20 0.23
CA ALA A 10 -22.67 -4.71 -1.14
C ALA A 10 -22.77 -6.24 -1.12
N PRO A 11 -23.12 -6.90 -2.24
CA PRO A 11 -23.15 -8.35 -2.31
C PRO A 11 -21.83 -9.02 -1.91
N VAL A 12 -21.90 -10.20 -1.29
CA VAL A 12 -20.71 -11.01 -0.99
C VAL A 12 -19.95 -11.29 -2.30
N GLY A 13 -18.63 -11.14 -2.27
CA GLY A 13 -17.79 -11.33 -3.45
C GLY A 13 -17.52 -10.04 -4.25
N THR A 14 -18.18 -8.92 -3.93
CA THR A 14 -17.85 -7.61 -4.53
C THR A 14 -16.34 -7.33 -4.36
N PRO A 15 -15.61 -7.00 -5.43
CA PRO A 15 -14.19 -6.66 -5.33
C PRO A 15 -14.00 -5.44 -4.41
N ILE A 16 -13.05 -5.56 -3.48
CA ILE A 16 -12.61 -4.45 -2.63
C ILE A 16 -11.27 -3.96 -3.15
N MET A 17 -11.21 -2.66 -3.45
CA MET A 17 -10.06 -2.03 -4.09
C MET A 17 -9.23 -1.23 -3.08
N ALA A 18 -7.91 -1.15 -3.30
CA ALA A 18 -7.04 -0.24 -2.57
C ALA A 18 -7.42 1.22 -2.86
N ALA A 19 -7.52 2.03 -1.81
CA ALA A 19 -7.96 3.43 -1.89
C ALA A 19 -6.87 4.35 -2.48
N GLY A 20 -5.62 3.90 -2.46
CA GLY A 20 -4.45 4.61 -2.96
C GLY A 20 -3.27 3.65 -3.11
N ASP A 21 -2.21 4.11 -3.75
CA ASP A 21 -0.95 3.36 -3.86
C ASP A 21 -0.37 3.09 -2.48
N GLY A 22 0.22 1.91 -2.29
CA GLY A 22 0.78 1.57 -1.00
C GLY A 22 1.45 0.21 -0.92
N ARG A 23 1.78 -0.18 0.31
CA ARG A 23 2.33 -1.49 0.66
C ARG A 23 1.44 -2.17 1.69
N VAL A 24 1.12 -3.43 1.46
CA VAL A 24 0.32 -4.24 2.38
C VAL A 24 1.15 -4.52 3.64
N ILE A 25 0.71 -4.01 4.78
CA ILE A 25 1.40 -4.20 6.07
C ILE A 25 0.80 -5.36 6.87
N ALA A 26 -0.45 -5.74 6.58
CA ALA A 26 -1.07 -6.94 7.12
C ALA A 26 -2.08 -7.53 6.13
N SER A 27 -2.08 -8.85 6.02
CA SER A 27 -3.11 -9.64 5.34
C SER A 27 -3.26 -10.91 6.14
N ALA A 28 -4.33 -11.04 6.92
CA ALA A 28 -4.51 -12.17 7.83
C ALA A 28 -5.98 -12.40 8.18
N TYR A 29 -6.22 -13.31 9.13
CA TYR A 29 -7.52 -13.61 9.70
C TYR A 29 -7.48 -13.50 11.22
N ASN A 30 -8.54 -12.96 11.83
CA ASN A 30 -8.83 -13.16 13.25
C ASN A 30 -10.35 -13.16 13.50
N ASN A 31 -10.78 -13.62 14.67
CA ASN A 31 -12.20 -13.80 15.00
C ASN A 31 -13.00 -12.48 15.04
N LEU A 32 -12.35 -11.34 15.26
CA LEU A 32 -13.02 -10.04 15.34
C LEU A 32 -13.17 -9.42 13.95
N ASN A 33 -12.06 -9.29 13.24
CA ASN A 33 -11.96 -8.60 11.95
C ASN A 33 -12.37 -9.49 10.78
N GLY A 34 -12.42 -10.81 10.98
CA GLY A 34 -12.53 -11.77 9.89
C GLY A 34 -11.24 -11.80 9.07
N HIS A 35 -11.38 -12.01 7.76
CA HIS A 35 -10.27 -11.73 6.85
C HIS A 35 -10.11 -10.23 6.67
N TYR A 36 -8.88 -9.76 6.76
CA TYR A 36 -8.58 -8.35 6.61
C TYR A 36 -7.30 -8.11 5.82
N VAL A 37 -7.21 -6.91 5.24
CA VAL A 37 -6.03 -6.36 4.59
C VAL A 37 -5.83 -4.95 5.12
N PHE A 38 -4.60 -4.60 5.51
CA PHE A 38 -4.20 -3.24 5.89
C PHE A 38 -3.12 -2.75 4.93
N VAL A 39 -3.28 -1.53 4.42
CA VAL A 39 -2.36 -0.92 3.45
C VAL A 39 -1.76 0.35 4.06
N GLN A 40 -0.44 0.43 4.05
CA GLN A 40 0.32 1.64 4.36
C GLN A 40 0.51 2.44 3.07
N HIS A 41 0.12 3.70 3.12
CA HIS A 41 0.30 4.67 2.04
C HIS A 41 1.39 5.68 2.42
N ALA A 42 1.68 6.63 1.52
CA ALA A 42 2.49 7.79 1.85
C ALA A 42 1.86 8.65 2.96
N ASN A 43 2.61 9.61 3.49
CA ASN A 43 2.14 10.61 4.46
C ASN A 43 1.56 10.02 5.76
N ASN A 44 2.08 8.87 6.21
CA ASN A 44 1.64 8.18 7.42
C ASN A 44 0.15 7.81 7.42
N ILE A 45 -0.41 7.53 6.24
CA ILE A 45 -1.80 7.11 6.08
C ILE A 45 -1.88 5.58 6.08
N VAL A 46 -2.82 5.03 6.84
CA VAL A 46 -3.14 3.60 6.82
C VAL A 46 -4.62 3.42 6.53
N THR A 47 -4.94 2.52 5.61
CA THR A 47 -6.30 2.06 5.38
C THR A 47 -6.47 0.62 5.84
N LYS A 48 -7.63 0.32 6.41
CA LYS A 48 -7.97 -1.04 6.85
C LYS A 48 -9.26 -1.52 6.21
N TYR A 49 -9.23 -2.75 5.72
CA TYR A 49 -10.33 -3.42 5.03
C TYR A 49 -10.66 -4.71 5.76
N LEU A 50 -11.82 -4.77 6.41
CA LEU A 50 -12.23 -5.88 7.28
C LEU A 50 -13.41 -6.66 6.70
N HIS A 51 -13.73 -7.79 7.35
CA HIS A 51 -14.87 -8.67 7.06
C HIS A 51 -14.86 -9.27 5.66
N LEU A 52 -13.68 -9.39 5.04
CA LEU A 52 -13.53 -9.92 3.69
C LEU A 52 -13.92 -11.40 3.62
N SER A 53 -14.45 -11.86 2.48
CA SER A 53 -14.61 -13.29 2.21
C SER A 53 -13.30 -13.93 1.74
N LYS A 54 -12.49 -13.16 1.00
CA LYS A 54 -11.20 -13.59 0.47
C LYS A 54 -10.22 -12.44 0.42
N ARG A 55 -8.95 -12.74 0.72
CA ARG A 55 -7.80 -11.83 0.54
C ARG A 55 -7.13 -12.18 -0.78
N LEU A 56 -6.76 -11.16 -1.57
CA LEU A 56 -6.11 -11.34 -2.87
C LEU A 56 -4.63 -10.95 -2.85
N VAL A 57 -4.18 -10.34 -1.76
CA VAL A 57 -2.81 -9.87 -1.56
C VAL A 57 -2.23 -10.38 -0.25
N ALA A 58 -0.90 -10.50 -0.19
CA ALA A 58 -0.13 -10.91 0.96
C ALA A 58 0.59 -9.73 1.63
N LYS A 59 1.08 -9.94 2.86
CA LYS A 59 1.92 -8.94 3.55
C LYS A 59 3.19 -8.71 2.74
N GLY A 60 3.50 -7.44 2.49
CA GLY A 60 4.68 -7.03 1.72
C GLY A 60 4.40 -6.69 0.26
N ASP A 61 3.21 -7.01 -0.26
CA ASP A 61 2.86 -6.67 -1.64
C ASP A 61 2.76 -5.15 -1.82
N LYS A 62 3.20 -4.67 -2.98
CA LYS A 62 2.91 -3.30 -3.45
C LYS A 62 1.57 -3.35 -4.17
N VAL A 63 0.69 -2.39 -3.87
CA VAL A 63 -0.63 -2.28 -4.51
C VAL A 63 -0.81 -0.89 -5.10
N ARG A 64 -1.53 -0.82 -6.21
CA ARG A 64 -1.93 0.44 -6.86
C ARG A 64 -3.32 0.86 -6.43
N GLN A 65 -3.60 2.16 -6.50
CA GLN A 65 -4.96 2.66 -6.38
C GLN A 65 -5.90 1.93 -7.36
N GLY A 66 -7.06 1.48 -6.88
CA GLY A 66 -8.03 0.74 -7.68
C GLY A 66 -7.72 -0.75 -7.86
N GLU A 67 -6.56 -1.22 -7.39
CA GLU A 67 -6.21 -2.65 -7.45
C GLU A 67 -7.08 -3.47 -6.48
N ALA A 68 -7.60 -4.60 -6.93
CA ALA A 68 -8.42 -5.48 -6.11
C ALA A 68 -7.57 -6.23 -5.08
N ILE A 69 -7.76 -5.92 -3.80
CA ILE A 69 -7.00 -6.49 -2.67
C ILE A 69 -7.78 -7.57 -1.91
N GLY A 70 -9.09 -7.65 -2.14
CA GLY A 70 -9.97 -8.57 -1.45
C GLY A 70 -11.34 -8.67 -2.07
N ARG A 71 -12.19 -9.47 -1.43
CA ARG A 71 -13.60 -9.67 -1.80
C ARG A 71 -14.45 -9.42 -0.57
N LEU A 72 -15.55 -8.69 -0.71
CA LEU A 72 -16.48 -8.43 0.39
C LEU A 72 -17.00 -9.74 0.97
N GLY A 73 -17.18 -9.78 2.28
CA GLY A 73 -17.78 -10.93 2.96
C GLY A 73 -18.55 -10.52 4.21
N SER A 74 -18.67 -11.50 5.10
CA SER A 74 -19.30 -11.40 6.41
C SER A 74 -18.50 -12.20 7.45
N THR A 75 -17.17 -12.20 7.32
CA THR A 75 -16.29 -12.96 8.23
C THR A 75 -15.96 -12.17 9.49
N GLY A 76 -15.67 -12.88 10.58
CA GLY A 76 -15.38 -12.28 11.88
C GLY A 76 -16.67 -11.93 12.63
N ARG A 77 -16.63 -10.88 13.44
CA ARG A 77 -17.75 -10.48 14.29
C ARG A 77 -18.58 -9.39 13.62
N VAL A 78 -19.56 -9.81 12.83
CA VAL A 78 -20.39 -8.95 11.97
C VAL A 78 -21.84 -9.46 11.93
N THR A 79 -22.81 -8.55 11.82
CA THR A 79 -24.24 -8.86 11.75
C THR A 79 -24.74 -9.21 10.35
N GLY A 80 -24.05 -8.74 9.30
CA GLY A 80 -24.41 -8.99 7.91
C GLY A 80 -23.32 -8.51 6.95
N ALA A 81 -23.36 -8.97 5.70
CA ALA A 81 -22.30 -8.70 4.73
C ALA A 81 -22.07 -7.19 4.49
N HIS A 82 -20.88 -6.72 4.82
CA HIS A 82 -20.43 -5.35 4.57
C HIS A 82 -18.90 -5.27 4.61
N LEU A 83 -18.34 -4.22 4.01
CA LEU A 83 -16.97 -3.81 4.23
C LEU A 83 -16.94 -2.84 5.41
N HIS A 84 -16.17 -3.15 6.45
CA HIS A 84 -15.78 -2.17 7.46
C HIS A 84 -14.45 -1.54 7.04
N TYR A 85 -14.48 -0.23 6.75
CA TYR A 85 -13.35 0.53 6.23
C TYR A 85 -12.86 1.56 7.23
N GLU A 86 -11.58 1.50 7.60
CA GLU A 86 -10.97 2.51 8.48
C GLU A 86 -9.91 3.31 7.73
N PHE A 87 -9.80 4.59 8.08
CA PHE A 87 -8.79 5.50 7.56
C PHE A 87 -8.07 6.18 8.72
N LEU A 88 -6.75 6.02 8.77
CA LEU A 88 -5.91 6.53 9.86
C LEU A 88 -4.87 7.47 9.29
N VAL A 89 -4.65 8.60 9.97
CA VAL A 89 -3.56 9.55 9.71
C VAL A 89 -2.69 9.61 10.95
N ALA A 90 -1.43 9.23 10.83
CA ALA A 90 -0.49 9.14 11.95
C ALA A 90 -1.06 8.36 13.15
N GLY A 91 -1.74 7.24 12.88
CA GLY A 91 -2.34 6.37 13.89
C GLY A 91 -3.71 6.82 14.44
N VAL A 92 -4.20 8.01 14.06
CA VAL A 92 -5.49 8.53 14.52
C VAL A 92 -6.56 8.30 13.46
N HIS A 93 -7.69 7.68 13.85
CA HIS A 93 -8.83 7.50 12.95
C HIS A 93 -9.41 8.84 12.50
N ARG A 94 -9.63 8.97 11.19
CA ARG A 94 -10.27 10.13 10.56
C ARG A 94 -11.44 9.67 9.73
N ASN A 95 -12.46 10.51 9.62
CA ASN A 95 -13.57 10.23 8.72
C ASN A 95 -13.05 10.31 7.27
N PRO A 96 -13.05 9.20 6.51
CA PRO A 96 -12.50 9.18 5.16
C PRO A 96 -13.28 10.07 4.18
N ARG A 97 -14.52 10.46 4.50
CA ARG A 97 -15.36 11.33 3.66
C ARG A 97 -15.06 12.82 3.82
N THR A 98 -14.41 13.21 4.92
CA THR A 98 -14.19 14.64 5.24
C THR A 98 -12.72 14.98 5.45
N VAL A 99 -11.84 13.98 5.57
CA VAL A 99 -10.40 14.22 5.69
C VAL A 99 -9.89 14.94 4.44
N LYS A 100 -9.26 16.10 4.65
CA LYS A 100 -8.55 16.81 3.57
C LYS A 100 -7.28 16.03 3.26
N LEU A 101 -7.30 15.33 2.13
CA LEU A 101 -6.11 14.66 1.62
C LEU A 101 -5.21 15.71 0.93
N PRO A 102 -3.88 15.58 1.05
CA PRO A 102 -2.98 16.35 0.21
C PRO A 102 -3.34 16.03 -1.25
N GLN A 103 -3.77 17.05 -1.98
CA GLN A 103 -4.01 16.91 -3.40
C GLN A 103 -2.66 16.74 -4.08
N ALA A 104 -2.54 15.74 -4.95
CA ALA A 104 -1.38 15.62 -5.83
C ALA A 104 -1.49 16.69 -6.92
N THR A 105 -1.17 17.94 -6.58
CA THR A 105 -1.05 19.00 -7.59
C THR A 105 0.16 18.68 -8.44
N PRO A 106 0.02 18.39 -9.74
CA PRO A 106 1.18 18.13 -10.59
C PRO A 106 2.07 19.37 -10.63
N LEU A 107 3.39 19.19 -10.57
CA LEU A 107 4.31 20.28 -10.87
C LEU A 107 4.05 20.78 -12.29
N GLN A 108 4.05 22.10 -12.49
CA GLN A 108 3.79 22.74 -13.78
C GLN A 108 4.92 23.71 -14.17
N GLY A 109 4.95 24.11 -15.43
CA GLY A 109 5.86 25.14 -15.93
C GLY A 109 7.33 24.88 -15.61
N GLN A 110 8.01 25.91 -15.11
CA GLN A 110 9.45 25.86 -14.81
C GLN A 110 9.79 24.87 -13.69
N GLU A 111 8.94 24.70 -12.69
CA GLU A 111 9.18 23.77 -11.58
C GLU A 111 9.23 22.33 -12.05
N LYS A 112 8.33 21.95 -12.97
CA LYS A 112 8.34 20.62 -13.59
C LYS A 112 9.61 20.39 -14.38
N ASN A 113 10.06 21.38 -15.15
CA ASN A 113 11.26 21.28 -15.97
C ASN A 113 12.51 21.13 -15.10
N LEU A 114 12.63 21.93 -14.04
CA LEU A 114 13.73 21.85 -13.07
C LEU A 114 13.74 20.51 -12.35
N PHE A 115 12.59 20.05 -11.85
CA PHE A 115 12.46 18.74 -11.24
C PHE A 115 12.89 17.62 -12.19
N THR A 116 12.45 17.67 -13.45
CA THR A 116 12.79 16.65 -14.45
C THR A 116 14.30 16.64 -14.74
N ALA A 117 14.91 17.81 -14.89
CA ALA A 117 16.36 17.92 -15.11
C ALA A 117 17.17 17.38 -13.91
N GLN A 118 16.79 17.73 -12.69
CA GLN A 118 17.42 17.21 -11.47
C GLN A 118 17.22 15.70 -11.33
N ALA A 119 16.01 15.20 -11.57
CA ALA A 119 15.70 13.77 -11.51
C ALA A 119 16.53 12.97 -12.52
N GLN A 120 16.71 13.47 -13.75
CA GLN A 120 17.56 12.83 -14.76
C GLN A 120 19.02 12.74 -14.32
N GLN A 121 19.56 13.80 -13.70
CA GLN A 121 20.92 13.79 -13.17
C GLN A 121 21.09 12.76 -12.05
N ILE A 122 20.15 12.71 -11.11
CA ILE A 122 20.18 11.73 -10.00
C ILE A 122 20.08 10.31 -10.53
N LEU A 123 19.17 10.04 -11.49
CA LEU A 123 19.03 8.72 -12.10
C LEU A 123 20.31 8.27 -12.82
N ALA A 124 20.97 9.17 -13.56
CA ALA A 124 22.23 8.87 -14.22
C ALA A 124 23.35 8.52 -13.22
N GLN A 125 23.40 9.21 -12.08
CA GLN A 125 24.35 8.90 -11.00
C GLN A 125 24.08 7.53 -10.37
N LEU A 126 22.81 7.20 -10.11
CA LEU A 126 22.43 5.89 -9.56
C LEU A 126 22.80 4.75 -10.52
N GLN A 127 22.53 4.88 -11.81
CA GLN A 127 22.91 3.88 -12.81
C GLN A 127 24.43 3.69 -12.91
N THR A 128 25.19 4.78 -12.81
CA THR A 128 26.65 4.72 -12.81
C THR A 128 27.16 4.00 -11.56
N ASN A 129 26.64 4.34 -10.38
CA ASN A 129 27.04 3.71 -9.12
C ASN A 129 26.67 2.22 -9.07
N GLU A 130 25.49 1.85 -9.57
CA GLU A 130 25.07 0.46 -9.70
C GLU A 130 26.04 -0.33 -10.58
N ARG A 131 26.39 0.20 -11.75
CA ARG A 131 27.40 -0.43 -12.64
C ARG A 131 28.76 -0.60 -11.96
N VAL A 132 29.23 0.41 -11.24
CA VAL A 132 30.52 0.35 -10.51
C VAL A 132 30.46 -0.70 -9.39
N LEU A 133 29.35 -0.79 -8.67
CA LEU A 133 29.15 -1.82 -7.63
C LEU A 133 29.14 -3.23 -8.23
N LEU A 134 28.42 -3.46 -9.33
CA LEU A 134 28.41 -4.73 -10.04
C LEU A 134 29.81 -5.12 -10.56
N ALA A 135 30.54 -4.18 -11.16
CA ALA A 135 31.92 -4.42 -11.63
C ALA A 135 32.89 -4.78 -10.49
N LYS A 136 32.78 -4.11 -9.32
CA LYS A 136 33.58 -4.45 -8.14
C LYS A 136 33.26 -5.85 -7.59
N THR A 137 32.01 -6.29 -7.65
CA THR A 137 31.65 -7.64 -7.20
C THR A 137 32.12 -8.75 -8.14
N THR A 138 32.26 -8.47 -9.44
CA THR A 138 32.80 -9.43 -10.41
C THR A 138 34.32 -9.55 -10.37
N ASP A 139 35.02 -8.52 -9.90
CA ASP A 139 36.49 -8.50 -9.76
C ASP A 139 37.02 -9.10 -8.45
N THR A 140 36.16 -9.66 -7.59
CA THR A 140 36.64 -10.44 -6.43
C THR A 140 37.07 -11.83 -6.92
N PRO A 141 38.36 -12.20 -6.86
CA PRO A 141 38.80 -13.52 -7.30
C PRO A 141 38.11 -14.56 -6.43
N VAL A 142 37.41 -15.50 -7.06
CA VAL A 142 36.94 -16.71 -6.39
C VAL A 142 38.18 -17.40 -5.84
N ALA A 143 38.37 -17.31 -4.52
CA ALA A 143 39.39 -18.07 -3.84
C ALA A 143 39.10 -19.56 -4.10
N THR A 144 39.96 -20.16 -4.93
CA THR A 144 39.99 -21.58 -5.24
C THR A 144 40.18 -22.36 -3.94
N ALA A 145 39.09 -22.94 -3.45
CA ALA A 145 39.15 -23.98 -2.45
C ALA A 145 39.45 -25.31 -3.15
N ALA A 146 40.61 -25.89 -2.86
CA ALA A 146 40.92 -27.30 -3.03
C ALA A 146 42.07 -27.70 -2.09
N PRO A 147 42.21 -28.97 -1.68
CA PRO A 147 41.26 -30.10 -1.78
C PRO A 147 40.62 -30.47 -0.43
#